data_AF-A0A537NUS0-F1
#
_entry.id   AF-A0A537NUS0-F1
#
_cell.length_a   1.000
_cell.length_b   1.000
_cell.length_c   1.000
_cell.angle_alpha   90.00
_cell.angle_beta   90.00
_cell.angle_gamma   90.00
#
_symmetry.space_group_name_H-M   'P 1'
#
loop_
_entity.id
_entity.type
_entity.pdbx_description
1 polymer ?
#
loop_
_entity_poly.entity_id
_entity_poly.type
_entity_poly.pdbx_seq_one_letter_code
_entity_poly.pdbx_strand_id
1 'polypeptide(L)'
;ELDAILDEMAAVADNAELFAEPDLAFHQAILRMTGNELIGSLAAVIETALLTSFRLSNDNPRGQRHSLPLHRDVAKKIAARDADGARRALLMLLDQAEADVRRAIAVRRGHK
;
A
#
# COMPACT_ATOMS: atom_id res chain seq x y z
N GLU A 1 6.95 -3.98 -14.42
CA GLU A 1 7.40 -3.45 -13.12
C GLU A 1 6.35 -3.72 -12.05
N LEU A 2 5.15 -3.11 -12.12
CA LEU A 2 4.10 -3.31 -11.10
C LEU A 2 3.73 -4.77 -10.87
N ASP A 3 3.58 -5.59 -11.92
CA ASP A 3 3.24 -7.01 -11.76
C ASP A 3 4.31 -7.80 -10.99
N ALA A 4 5.59 -7.52 -11.24
CA ALA A 4 6.69 -8.17 -10.52
C ALA A 4 6.68 -7.79 -9.03
N ILE A 5 6.44 -6.51 -8.73
CA ILE A 5 6.29 -6.03 -7.35
C ILE A 5 5.08 -6.68 -6.67
N LEU A 6 3.97 -6.87 -7.40
CA LEU A 6 2.78 -7.56 -6.89
C LEU A 6 3.03 -9.04 -6.60
N ASP A 7 3.90 -9.70 -7.36
CA ASP A 7 4.32 -11.08 -7.11
C ASP A 7 5.18 -11.18 -5.85
N GLU A 8 6.12 -10.26 -5.66
CA GLU A 8 6.90 -10.14 -4.42
C GLU A 8 5.99 -9.88 -3.22
N MET A 9 5.05 -8.93 -3.35
CA MET A 9 4.05 -8.62 -2.34
C MET A 9 3.18 -9.83 -1.99
N ALA A 10 2.80 -10.63 -2.99
CA ALA A 10 2.01 -11.85 -2.78
C ALA A 10 2.79 -12.93 -2.01
N ALA A 11 4.10 -13.03 -2.24
CA ALA A 11 4.96 -14.01 -1.56
C ALA A 11 5.08 -13.75 -0.04
N VAL A 12 4.94 -12.50 0.38
CA VAL A 12 5.06 -12.07 1.78
C VAL A 12 3.72 -11.61 2.39
N ALA A 13 2.60 -11.85 1.72
CA ALA A 13 1.26 -11.36 2.09
C ALA A 13 0.83 -11.66 3.53
N ASP A 14 1.32 -12.77 4.10
CA ASP A 14 0.97 -13.23 5.45
C ASP A 14 1.94 -12.72 6.54
N ASN A 15 2.96 -11.95 6.17
CA ASN A 15 3.92 -11.35 7.09
C ASN A 15 3.92 -9.82 6.95
N ALA A 16 3.31 -9.12 7.90
CA ALA A 16 3.15 -7.66 7.85
C ALA A 16 4.50 -6.90 7.82
N GLU A 17 5.55 -7.43 8.47
CA GLU A 17 6.87 -6.82 8.47
C GLU A 17 7.53 -6.91 7.09
N LEU A 18 7.50 -8.10 6.48
CA LEU A 18 8.05 -8.31 5.14
C LEU A 18 7.20 -7.66 4.04
N PHE A 19 5.89 -7.45 4.28
CA PHE A 19 4.99 -6.82 3.32
C PHE A 19 5.27 -5.33 3.09
N ALA A 20 5.87 -4.65 4.07
CA ALA A 20 6.09 -3.21 4.02
C ALA A 20 6.98 -2.77 2.84
N GLU A 21 8.01 -3.55 2.53
CA GLU A 21 8.99 -3.23 1.49
C GLU A 21 8.38 -3.30 0.07
N PRO A 22 7.73 -4.40 -0.38
CA PRO A 22 7.11 -4.44 -1.70
C PRO A 22 5.91 -3.49 -1.84
N ASP A 23 5.16 -3.21 -0.77
CA ASP A 23 4.10 -2.18 -0.78
C ASP A 23 4.67 -0.78 -1.02
N LEU A 24 5.76 -0.43 -0.34
CA LEU A 24 6.46 0.81 -0.59
C LEU A 24 6.97 0.90 -2.02
N ALA A 25 7.62 -0.16 -2.51
CA ALA A 25 8.13 -0.21 -3.89
C ALA A 25 7.01 0.01 -4.92
N PHE A 26 5.82 -0.53 -4.67
CA PHE A 26 4.64 -0.36 -5.52
C PHE A 26 4.23 1.12 -5.62
N HIS A 27 4.08 1.79 -4.48
CA HIS A 27 3.71 3.21 -4.43
C HIS A 27 4.76 4.10 -5.09
N GLN A 28 6.05 3.84 -4.84
CA GLN A 28 7.14 4.58 -5.46
C GLN A 28 7.17 4.39 -6.98
N ALA A 29 6.91 3.17 -7.48
CA ALA A 29 6.83 2.90 -8.91
C ALA A 29 5.72 3.72 -9.57
N ILE A 30 4.53 3.80 -8.98
CA ILE A 30 3.42 4.62 -9.49
C ILE A 30 3.80 6.11 -9.55
N LEU A 31 4.46 6.64 -8.52
CA LEU A 31 4.89 8.05 -8.51
C LEU A 31 5.92 8.33 -9.60
N ARG A 32 6.89 7.42 -9.80
CA ARG A 32 7.89 7.54 -10.87
C ARG A 32 7.23 7.49 -12.26
N MET A 33 6.20 6.67 -12.44
CA MET A 33 5.46 6.55 -13.70
C MET A 33 4.74 7.85 -14.12
N THR A 34 4.58 8.83 -13.23
CA THR A 34 4.04 10.15 -13.59
C THR A 34 4.97 10.94 -14.51
N GLY A 35 6.27 10.60 -14.53
CA GLY A 35 7.30 11.36 -15.27
C GLY A 35 7.56 12.76 -14.72
N ASN A 36 7.00 13.10 -13.55
CA ASN A 36 7.14 14.40 -12.92
C ASN A 36 8.14 14.30 -11.76
N GLU A 37 9.30 14.93 -11.90
CA GLU A 37 10.38 14.86 -10.90
C GLU A 37 9.97 15.40 -9.53
N LEU A 38 9.13 16.44 -9.47
CA LEU A 38 8.62 16.96 -8.20
C LEU A 38 7.76 15.92 -7.49
N ILE A 39 6.87 15.24 -8.22
CA ILE A 39 6.04 14.17 -7.66
C ILE A 39 6.91 12.96 -7.28
N GLY A 40 7.91 12.63 -8.10
CA GLY A 40 8.90 11.60 -7.82
C GLY A 40 9.68 11.88 -6.53
N SER A 41 10.09 13.12 -6.28
CA SER A 41 10.78 13.50 -5.03
C SER A 41 9.91 13.34 -3.78
N LEU A 42 8.59 13.35 -3.95
CA LEU A 42 7.62 13.15 -2.86
C LEU A 42 7.53 11.68 -2.41
N ALA A 43 8.12 10.75 -3.18
CA ALA A 43 8.20 9.33 -2.84
C ALA A 43 8.86 9.10 -1.47
N ALA A 44 9.87 9.89 -1.10
CA ALA A 44 10.55 9.81 0.19
C ALA A 44 9.64 10.23 1.38
N VAL A 45 8.69 11.14 1.15
CA VAL A 45 7.71 11.53 2.17
C VAL A 45 6.70 10.39 2.38
N ILE A 46 6.25 9.78 1.29
CA ILE A 46 5.32 8.65 1.31
C ILE A 46 5.96 7.44 2.02
N GLU A 47 7.26 7.20 1.83
CA GLU A 47 8.02 6.17 2.54
C GLU A 47 7.87 6.29 4.07
N THR A 48 8.12 7.46 4.62
CA THR A 48 8.03 7.67 6.08
C THR A 48 6.61 7.44 6.60
N ALA A 49 5.61 7.92 5.85
CA ALA A 49 4.20 7.75 6.22
C ALA A 49 3.77 6.28 6.18
N LEU A 50 4.12 5.55 5.11
CA LEU A 50 3.81 4.13 4.95
C LEU A 50 4.50 3.28 6.01
N LEU A 51 5.80 3.47 6.26
CA LEU A 51 6.52 2.75 7.32
C LEU A 51 5.88 2.97 8.70
N THR A 52 5.42 4.18 8.98
CA THR A 52 4.69 4.48 10.23
C THR A 52 3.34 3.77 10.27
N SER A 53 2.58 3.80 9.17
CA SER A 53 1.31 3.07 9.03
C SER A 53 1.50 1.56 9.27
N PHE A 54 2.53 0.95 8.69
CA PHE A 54 2.86 -0.46 8.91
C PHE A 54 3.20 -0.76 10.35
N ARG A 55 4.06 0.03 11.01
CA ARG A 55 4.38 -0.15 12.44
C ARG A 55 3.14 -0.04 13.34
N LEU A 56 2.18 0.80 12.98
CA LEU A 56 0.92 0.94 13.71
C LEU A 56 -0.04 -0.23 13.46
N SER A 57 0.00 -0.84 12.28
CA SER A 57 -0.86 -1.95 11.87
C SER A 57 -0.22 -3.34 11.97
N ASN A 58 1.08 -3.42 12.33
CA ASN A 58 1.88 -4.65 12.39
C ASN A 58 1.37 -5.68 13.40
N ASP A 59 0.51 -5.26 14.33
CA ASP A 59 -0.16 -6.15 15.27
C ASP A 59 -1.27 -6.99 14.60
N ASN A 60 -1.46 -6.89 13.27
CA ASN A 60 -2.36 -7.76 12.53
C ASN A 60 -1.72 -9.14 12.29
N PRO A 61 -2.13 -10.19 13.03
CA PRO A 61 -1.52 -11.51 12.92
C PRO A 61 -1.82 -12.22 11.58
N ARG A 62 -2.67 -11.64 10.72
CA ARG A 62 -3.01 -12.19 9.39
C ARG A 62 -2.23 -11.53 8.24
N GLY A 63 -1.22 -10.72 8.55
CA GLY A 63 -0.49 -9.96 7.54
C GLY A 63 -1.38 -8.93 6.83
N GLN A 64 -1.08 -8.66 5.56
CA GLN A 64 -1.78 -7.68 4.72
C GLN A 64 -2.42 -8.32 3.48
N ARG A 65 -2.62 -9.64 3.48
CA ARG A 65 -3.20 -10.39 2.36
C ARG A 65 -4.51 -9.80 1.82
N HIS A 66 -5.33 -9.19 2.66
CA HIS A 66 -6.60 -8.55 2.25
C HIS A 66 -6.41 -7.30 1.39
N SER A 67 -5.24 -6.64 1.42
CA SER A 67 -4.94 -5.47 0.59
C SER A 67 -4.45 -5.85 -0.82
N LEU A 68 -3.97 -7.09 -1.01
CA LEU A 68 -3.40 -7.54 -2.30
C LEU A 68 -4.39 -7.43 -3.49
N PRO A 69 -5.69 -7.78 -3.35
CA PRO A 69 -6.66 -7.56 -4.41
C PRO A 69 -6.84 -6.08 -4.79
N LEU A 70 -6.72 -5.16 -3.83
CA LEU A 70 -6.84 -3.72 -4.07
C LEU A 70 -5.64 -3.19 -4.86
N HIS A 71 -4.43 -3.62 -4.50
CA HIS A 71 -3.21 -3.32 -5.26
C HIS A 71 -3.28 -3.83 -6.70
N ARG A 72 -3.76 -5.07 -6.89
CA ARG A 72 -3.98 -5.65 -8.22
C ARG A 72 -4.99 -4.86 -9.04
N ASP A 73 -6.07 -4.37 -8.44
CA ASP A 73 -7.04 -3.53 -9.16
C ASP A 73 -6.40 -2.21 -9.61
N VAL A 74 -5.64 -1.52 -8.74
CA VAL A 74 -4.88 -0.32 -9.14
C VAL A 74 -3.98 -0.58 -10.34
N ALA A 75 -3.14 -1.62 -10.28
CA ALA A 75 -2.24 -1.98 -11.38
C ALA A 75 -2.99 -2.29 -12.67
N LYS A 76 -4.10 -3.02 -12.58
CA LYS A 76 -4.97 -3.34 -13.71
C LYS A 76 -5.56 -2.08 -14.36
N LYS A 77 -6.02 -1.12 -13.56
CA LYS A 77 -6.56 0.16 -14.07
C LYS A 77 -5.49 1.01 -14.73
N ILE A 78 -4.30 1.08 -14.15
CA ILE A 78 -3.13 1.76 -14.75
C ILE A 78 -2.76 1.10 -16.09
N ALA A 79 -2.65 -0.23 -16.14
CA ALA A 79 -2.33 -0.97 -17.37
C ALA A 79 -3.38 -0.74 -18.48
N ALA A 80 -4.65 -0.63 -18.10
CA ALA A 80 -5.74 -0.31 -19.02
C ALA A 80 -5.80 1.18 -19.45
N ARG A 81 -4.91 2.03 -18.92
CA ARG A 81 -4.95 3.50 -19.09
C ARG A 81 -6.28 4.13 -18.66
N ASP A 82 -6.97 3.52 -17.70
CA ASP A 82 -8.21 4.03 -17.10
C ASP A 82 -7.85 4.94 -15.93
N ALA A 83 -7.57 6.22 -16.23
CA ALA A 83 -7.13 7.20 -15.24
C ALA A 83 -8.14 7.39 -14.09
N ASP A 84 -9.42 7.50 -14.42
CA ASP A 84 -10.49 7.66 -13.43
C ASP A 84 -10.67 6.39 -12.59
N GLY A 85 -10.58 5.22 -13.21
CA GLY A 85 -10.60 3.94 -12.52
C GLY A 85 -9.41 3.76 -11.60
N ALA A 86 -8.20 4.10 -12.04
CA ALA A 86 -6.98 4.02 -11.24
C ALA A 86 -7.07 4.94 -10.03
N ARG A 87 -7.58 6.17 -10.22
CA ARG A 87 -7.82 7.11 -9.12
C ARG A 87 -8.80 6.54 -8.09
N ARG A 88 -9.93 5.98 -8.53
CA ARG A 88 -10.93 5.38 -7.62
C ARG A 88 -10.36 4.17 -6.86
N ALA A 89 -9.66 3.29 -7.57
CA ALA A 89 -9.04 2.11 -6.97
C ALA A 89 -7.98 2.49 -5.92
N LEU A 90 -7.15 3.51 -6.22
CA LEU A 90 -6.12 3.97 -5.29
C LEU A 90 -6.72 4.63 -4.05
N LEU A 91 -7.79 5.42 -4.20
CA LEU A 91 -8.50 5.98 -3.05
C LEU A 91 -9.11 4.89 -2.16
N MET A 92 -9.71 3.86 -2.77
CA MET A 92 -10.25 2.72 -2.02
C MET A 92 -9.16 1.95 -1.25
N LEU A 93 -7.97 1.80 -1.84
CA LEU A 93 -6.81 1.21 -1.17
C LEU A 93 -6.42 2.03 0.07
N LEU A 94 -6.33 3.35 -0.07
CA LEU A 94 -5.98 4.27 1.03
C LEU A 94 -7.02 4.27 2.14
N ASP A 95 -8.32 4.30 1.80
CA ASP A 95 -9.41 4.24 2.78
C ASP A 95 -9.37 2.95 3.62
N GLN A 96 -9.05 1.82 2.97
CA GLN A 96 -8.92 0.54 3.65
C GLN A 96 -7.70 0.51 4.58
N ALA A 97 -6.56 1.04 4.13
CA ALA A 97 -5.35 1.16 4.95
C ALA A 97 -5.59 2.06 6.18
N GLU A 98 -6.30 3.17 6.02
CA GLU A 98 -6.68 4.03 7.14
C GLU A 98 -7.56 3.27 8.15
N ALA A 99 -8.54 2.50 7.66
CA ALA A 99 -9.41 1.70 8.52
C ALA A 99 -8.61 0.63 9.29
N ASP A 100 -7.60 0.01 8.68
CA ASP A 100 -6.69 -0.94 9.33
C ASP A 100 -5.90 -0.27 10.46
N VAL A 101 -5.31 0.90 10.23
CA VAL A 101 -4.60 1.67 11.25
C VAL A 101 -5.52 2.06 12.41
N ARG A 102 -6.73 2.57 12.11
CA ARG A 102 -7.72 2.94 13.14
C ARG A 102 -8.10 1.74 14.02
N ARG A 103 -8.31 0.57 13.41
CA ARG A 103 -8.60 -0.68 14.15
C ARG A 103 -7.44 -1.08 15.06
N ALA A 104 -6.21 -1.08 14.54
CA ALA A 104 -5.03 -1.45 15.32
C ALA A 104 -4.81 -0.52 16.53
N ILE A 105 -4.99 0.78 16.35
CA ILE A 105 -4.92 1.76 17.45
C ILE A 105 -6.01 1.52 18.50
N ALA A 106 -7.25 1.21 18.08
CA ALA A 106 -8.35 0.93 19.01
C ALA A 106 -8.08 -0.32 19.86
N VAL A 107 -7.56 -1.39 19.25
CA VAL A 107 -7.18 -2.63 19.95
C VAL A 107 -6.10 -2.33 21.00
N ARG A 108 -5.04 -1.58 20.66
CA ARG A 108 -3.98 -1.20 21.60
C ARG A 108 -4.47 -0.37 22.78
N ARG A 109 -5.48 0.49 22.58
CA ARG A 109 -6.08 1.31 23.64
C ARG A 109 -6.97 0.52 24.60
N GLY A 110 -7.62 -0.54 24.13
CA GLY A 110 -8.45 -1.42 24.98
C GLY A 110 -7.67 -2.45 25.80
N HIS A 111 -6.37 -2.62 25.53
CA HIS A 111 -5.46 -3.48 26.30
C HIS A 111 -4.71 -2.72 27.42
N LYS A 112 -5.02 -1.43 27.64
CA LYS A 112 -4.56 -0.64 28.79
C LYS A 112 -5.71 -0.45 29.79
#